data_AF-A0A409V9X1-F1
#
_entry.id   AF-A0A409V9X1-F1
#
_cell.length_a   1.000
_cell.length_b   1.000
_cell.length_c   1.000
_cell.angle_alpha   90.00
_cell.angle_beta   90.00
_cell.angle_gamma   90.00
#
_symmetry.space_group_name_H-M   'P 1'
#
loop_
_entity.id
_entity.type
_entity.pdbx_description
1 polymer ?
#
loop_
_entity_poly.entity_id
_entity_poly.type
_entity_poly.pdbx_seq_one_letter_code
_entity_poly.pdbx_strand_id
1 'polypeptide(L)'
;MSEAGPSSEVEVIDLTGVSDSGSERDDDDEHEEEGSEEGSDTSEIEIVLNETTRAQLQDAIATVSESRLRQVLKNLVQTEVMVEAALTREFITLKRGTHDVVGRWECCANCGDEYDVNTLREEDECVFHPGDLEVDEDSFADHDEACHGPMDTAQNRRDFPQNFTWSCCGEDGTSSGCVTGSHRPQVLRKRKRVEDN
;
A
#
# COMPACT_ATOMS: atom_id res chain seq x y z
N MET A 1 -55.33 -17.11 24.83
CA MET A 1 -54.68 -16.53 23.63
C MET A 1 -53.20 -16.45 24.00
N SER A 2 -52.42 -17.53 23.87
CA SER A 2 -51.93 -18.12 22.60
C SER A 2 -51.10 -17.04 21.87
N GLU A 3 -49.81 -17.19 21.55
CA GLU A 3 -49.04 -18.37 21.14
C GLU A 3 -47.53 -18.20 21.42
N ALA A 4 -46.82 -19.32 21.37
CA ALA A 4 -45.39 -19.48 21.58
C ALA A 4 -44.64 -19.67 20.25
N GLY A 5 -43.39 -19.18 20.21
CA GLY A 5 -42.27 -19.69 19.38
C GLY A 5 -42.30 -19.44 17.86
N PRO A 6 -41.19 -19.72 17.13
CA PRO A 6 -40.06 -20.54 17.57
C PRO A 6 -38.65 -19.91 17.43
N SER A 7 -37.78 -20.43 18.29
CA SER A 7 -36.31 -20.37 18.25
C SER A 7 -35.79 -21.29 17.15
N SER A 8 -34.83 -20.84 16.34
CA SER A 8 -34.17 -21.69 15.35
C SER A 8 -33.08 -22.54 16.01
N GLU A 9 -33.20 -23.85 15.82
CA GLU A 9 -32.39 -24.91 16.40
C GLU A 9 -30.98 -24.99 15.79
N VAL A 10 -30.01 -25.36 16.64
CA VAL A 10 -28.63 -25.66 16.28
C VAL A 10 -28.56 -27.14 15.90
N GLU A 11 -28.16 -27.44 14.67
CA GLU A 11 -27.95 -28.82 14.21
C GLU A 11 -26.66 -29.39 14.82
N VAL A 12 -26.84 -30.47 15.60
CA VAL A 12 -25.75 -31.24 16.20
C VAL A 12 -25.60 -32.51 15.38
N ILE A 13 -24.44 -32.70 14.75
CA ILE A 13 -24.17 -33.85 13.87
C ILE A 13 -23.61 -34.98 14.75
N ASP A 14 -24.36 -36.09 14.81
CA ASP A 14 -24.00 -37.34 15.49
C ASP A 14 -23.11 -38.20 14.58
N LEU A 15 -21.92 -38.56 15.08
CA LEU A 15 -20.98 -39.48 14.42
C LEU A 15 -20.64 -40.64 15.34
N THR A 16 -21.66 -41.32 15.85
CA THR A 16 -21.50 -42.64 16.46
C THR A 16 -21.87 -43.74 15.47
N GLY A 17 -20.87 -44.36 14.85
CA GLY A 17 -21.09 -45.58 14.07
C GLY A 17 -19.95 -45.95 13.13
N VAL A 18 -18.95 -46.68 13.62
CA VAL A 18 -18.54 -47.98 13.07
C VAL A 18 -17.67 -48.70 14.09
N SER A 19 -18.08 -49.92 14.42
CA SER A 19 -17.42 -50.86 15.32
C SER A 19 -16.62 -51.90 14.52
N ASP A 20 -15.43 -52.21 15.03
CA ASP A 20 -14.84 -53.54 15.30
C ASP A 20 -14.60 -54.59 14.20
N SER A 21 -13.47 -55.30 14.35
CA SER A 21 -13.00 -56.60 13.77
C SER A 21 -11.78 -56.43 12.86
N GLY A 22 -10.63 -57.09 13.01
CA GLY A 22 -10.22 -58.25 13.81
C GLY A 22 -9.17 -59.05 13.02
N SER A 23 -8.37 -59.83 13.75
CA SER A 23 -7.52 -60.96 13.33
C SER A 23 -6.05 -60.74 12.90
N GLU A 24 -5.20 -61.42 13.68
CA GLU A 24 -3.79 -61.75 13.50
C GLU A 24 -3.62 -62.93 12.52
N ARG A 25 -2.53 -62.98 11.74
CA ARG A 25 -1.60 -64.12 11.57
C ARG A 25 -0.61 -63.95 10.40
N ASP A 26 0.56 -64.54 10.63
CA ASP A 26 1.82 -64.62 9.89
C ASP A 26 1.74 -65.15 8.45
N ASP A 27 2.69 -64.75 7.60
CA ASP A 27 3.63 -65.65 6.89
C ASP A 27 4.65 -64.86 6.04
N ASP A 28 5.85 -65.43 5.95
CA ASP A 28 7.08 -65.05 5.24
C ASP A 28 6.95 -64.49 3.81
N ASP A 29 7.86 -63.58 3.42
CA ASP A 29 8.75 -63.78 2.25
C ASP A 29 9.90 -62.76 2.24
N GLU A 30 11.13 -63.26 2.13
CA GLU A 30 12.36 -62.50 1.91
C GLU A 30 12.38 -61.99 0.46
N HIS A 31 12.89 -60.78 0.21
CA HIS A 31 13.90 -60.50 -0.83
C HIS A 31 14.11 -58.98 -0.97
N GLU A 32 15.36 -58.59 -0.73
CA GLU A 32 16.22 -57.68 -1.49
C GLU A 32 15.56 -56.53 -2.27
N GLU A 33 16.04 -55.31 -2.02
CA GLU A 33 16.74 -54.47 -3.01
C GLU A 33 17.17 -53.19 -2.28
N GLU A 34 18.47 -53.08 -2.01
CA GLU A 34 19.11 -51.83 -1.59
C GLU A 34 19.09 -50.84 -2.76
N GLY A 35 17.94 -50.22 -2.96
CA GLY A 35 17.79 -49.00 -3.77
C GLY A 35 17.82 -47.80 -2.84
N SER A 36 19.01 -47.29 -2.54
CA SER A 36 19.18 -45.97 -1.93
C SER A 36 18.75 -44.91 -2.94
N GLU A 37 17.45 -44.73 -3.09
CA GLU A 37 16.87 -43.53 -3.65
C GLU A 37 17.06 -42.44 -2.59
N GLU A 38 18.14 -41.68 -2.70
CA GLU A 38 18.19 -40.32 -2.17
C GLU A 38 17.17 -39.48 -2.97
N GLY A 39 15.88 -39.77 -2.74
CA GLY A 39 14.83 -38.81 -2.94
C GLY A 39 15.17 -37.64 -2.02
N SER A 40 15.69 -36.57 -2.60
CA SER A 40 15.81 -35.28 -1.94
C SER A 40 14.42 -34.94 -1.42
N ASP A 41 14.21 -35.22 -0.14
CA ASP A 41 13.02 -34.87 0.62
C ASP A 41 12.90 -33.34 0.56
N THR A 42 12.20 -32.85 -0.45
CA THR A 42 11.69 -31.48 -0.47
C THR A 42 10.50 -31.46 0.46
N SER A 43 10.74 -31.74 1.75
CA SER A 43 9.74 -31.50 2.78
C SER A 43 9.44 -30.01 2.71
N GLU A 44 8.24 -29.69 2.22
CA GLU A 44 7.74 -28.33 2.17
C GLU A 44 7.84 -27.76 3.57
N ILE A 45 8.77 -26.82 3.77
CA ILE A 45 8.91 -26.15 5.06
C ILE A 45 7.65 -25.31 5.25
N GLU A 46 6.67 -25.86 5.97
CA GLU A 46 5.44 -25.16 6.28
C GLU A 46 5.75 -23.99 7.22
N ILE A 47 5.50 -22.77 6.75
CA ILE A 47 5.67 -21.57 7.57
C ILE A 47 4.49 -21.49 8.54
N VAL A 48 4.75 -21.75 9.82
CA VAL A 48 3.73 -21.64 10.87
C VAL A 48 3.37 -20.17 11.10
N LEU A 49 2.07 -19.87 11.06
CA LEU A 49 1.56 -18.53 11.39
C LEU A 49 1.63 -18.29 12.90
N ASN A 50 2.56 -17.44 13.34
CA ASN A 50 2.75 -17.06 14.72
C ASN A 50 3.22 -15.59 14.82
N GLU A 51 3.53 -15.13 16.03
CA GLU A 51 3.96 -13.75 16.24
C GLU A 51 5.31 -13.45 15.57
N THR A 52 6.25 -14.39 15.61
CA THR A 52 7.55 -14.26 14.96
C THR A 52 7.42 -14.14 13.45
N THR A 53 6.64 -15.01 12.80
CA THR A 53 6.47 -14.97 11.34
C THR A 53 5.66 -13.74 10.91
N ARG A 54 4.75 -13.24 11.75
CA ARG A 54 4.06 -11.97 11.53
C ARG A 54 5.02 -10.77 11.58
N ALA A 55 5.91 -10.71 12.56
CA ALA A 55 6.91 -9.64 12.65
C ALA A 55 7.83 -9.65 11.42
N GLN A 56 8.34 -10.83 11.04
CA GLN A 56 9.15 -10.98 9.84
C GLN A 56 8.39 -10.57 8.56
N LEU A 57 7.09 -10.87 8.47
CA LEU A 57 6.27 -10.43 7.36
C LEU A 57 6.12 -8.89 7.33
N GLN A 58 5.98 -8.23 8.47
CA GLN A 58 5.92 -6.77 8.55
C GLN A 58 7.22 -6.12 8.09
N ASP A 59 8.37 -6.67 8.49
CA ASP A 59 9.69 -6.21 8.04
C ASP A 59 9.86 -6.41 6.52
N ALA A 60 9.38 -7.54 5.99
CA ALA A 60 9.40 -7.81 4.56
C ALA A 60 8.52 -6.81 3.78
N ILE A 61 7.34 -6.46 4.30
CA ILE A 61 6.44 -5.47 3.69
C ILE A 61 7.09 -4.07 3.67
N ALA A 62 7.85 -3.71 4.71
CA ALA A 62 8.53 -2.41 4.78
C ALA A 62 9.70 -2.26 3.79
N THR A 63 10.29 -3.37 3.35
CA THR A 63 11.52 -3.38 2.53
C THR A 63 11.28 -3.74 1.07
N VAL A 64 10.17 -4.43 0.76
CA VAL A 64 9.81 -4.82 -0.60
C VAL A 64 9.41 -3.60 -1.45
N SER A 65 9.67 -3.66 -2.76
CA SER A 65 9.31 -2.58 -3.66
C SER A 65 7.78 -2.41 -3.81
N GLU A 66 7.33 -1.17 -4.00
CA GLU A 66 5.92 -0.87 -4.23
C GLU A 66 5.33 -1.62 -5.42
N SER A 67 6.09 -1.77 -6.52
CA SER A 67 5.65 -2.50 -7.70
C SER A 67 5.31 -3.96 -7.37
N ARG A 68 6.10 -4.59 -6.49
CA ARG A 68 5.85 -5.95 -6.04
C ARG A 68 4.65 -6.01 -5.10
N LEU A 69 4.50 -5.06 -4.17
CA LEU A 69 3.30 -4.96 -3.31
C LEU A 69 2.02 -4.83 -4.14
N ARG A 70 2.02 -3.91 -5.12
CA ARG A 70 0.87 -3.71 -6.03
C ARG A 70 0.54 -4.98 -6.82
N GLN A 71 1.55 -5.74 -7.25
CA GLN A 71 1.31 -7.00 -7.95
C GLN A 71 0.73 -8.08 -7.02
N VAL A 72 1.26 -8.22 -5.80
CA VAL A 72 0.75 -9.18 -4.82
C VAL A 72 -0.70 -8.85 -4.45
N LEU A 73 -1.02 -7.58 -4.19
CA LEU A 73 -2.40 -7.15 -3.90
C LEU A 73 -3.35 -7.45 -5.05
N LYS A 74 -2.96 -7.20 -6.31
CA LYS A 74 -3.78 -7.54 -7.48
C LYS A 74 -4.07 -9.04 -7.55
N ASN A 75 -3.07 -9.88 -7.28
CA ASN A 75 -3.25 -11.32 -7.27
C ASN A 75 -4.19 -11.74 -6.13
N LEU A 76 -3.99 -11.22 -4.92
CA LEU A 76 -4.83 -11.54 -3.76
C LEU A 76 -6.30 -11.13 -3.96
N VAL A 77 -6.56 -9.99 -4.61
CA VAL A 77 -7.93 -9.58 -4.96
C VAL A 77 -8.61 -10.58 -5.91
N GLN A 78 -7.84 -11.22 -6.80
CA GLN A 78 -8.39 -12.20 -7.74
C GLN A 78 -8.64 -13.57 -7.12
N THR A 79 -7.88 -13.93 -6.08
CA THR A 79 -7.95 -15.26 -5.45
C THR A 79 -8.76 -15.29 -4.17
N GLU A 80 -8.75 -14.21 -3.39
CA GLU A 80 -9.31 -14.16 -2.03
C GLU A 80 -10.41 -13.10 -1.89
N VAL A 81 -11.66 -13.56 -1.79
CA VAL A 81 -12.85 -12.68 -1.67
C VAL A 81 -12.80 -11.78 -0.42
N MET A 82 -12.22 -12.27 0.68
CA MET A 82 -12.08 -11.48 1.91
C MET A 82 -11.11 -10.30 1.72
N VAL A 83 -10.07 -10.48 0.90
CA VAL A 83 -9.13 -9.41 0.56
C VAL A 83 -9.79 -8.40 -0.38
N GLU A 84 -10.53 -8.86 -1.39
CA GLU A 84 -11.31 -7.98 -2.27
C GLU A 84 -12.29 -7.10 -1.47
N ALA A 85 -13.05 -7.69 -0.55
CA ALA A 85 -14.01 -6.97 0.29
C ALA A 85 -13.32 -5.96 1.22
N ALA A 86 -12.17 -6.31 1.80
CA ALA A 86 -11.40 -5.42 2.66
C ALA A 86 -10.83 -4.23 1.86
N LEU A 87 -10.17 -4.50 0.72
CA LEU A 87 -9.56 -3.46 -0.10
C LEU A 87 -10.59 -2.55 -0.77
N THR A 88 -11.77 -3.07 -1.12
CA THR A 88 -12.87 -2.23 -1.64
C THR A 88 -13.28 -1.17 -0.62
N ARG A 89 -13.31 -1.50 0.67
CA ARG A 89 -13.64 -0.54 1.74
C ARG A 89 -12.53 0.49 1.98
N GLU A 90 -11.27 0.09 1.77
CA GLU A 90 -10.12 0.96 2.03
C GLU A 90 -9.73 1.85 0.84
N PHE A 91 -9.89 1.37 -0.40
CA PHE A 91 -9.38 2.08 -1.59
C PHE A 91 -10.45 2.69 -2.48
N ILE A 92 -11.72 2.32 -2.30
CA ILE A 92 -12.80 2.78 -3.15
C ILE A 92 -13.86 3.49 -2.31
N THR A 93 -14.48 4.52 -2.87
CA THR A 93 -15.59 5.23 -2.25
C THR A 93 -16.60 5.71 -3.31
N LEU A 94 -17.72 6.25 -2.86
CA LEU A 94 -18.72 6.86 -3.73
C LEU A 94 -18.55 8.37 -3.72
N LYS A 95 -18.44 8.96 -4.91
CA LYS A 95 -18.36 10.41 -5.05
C LYS A 95 -19.68 11.06 -4.63
N ARG A 96 -19.59 12.06 -3.75
CA ARG A 96 -20.76 12.84 -3.33
C ARG A 96 -21.39 13.55 -4.54
N GLY A 97 -22.71 13.46 -4.67
CA GLY A 97 -23.48 14.08 -5.75
C GLY A 97 -23.73 13.17 -6.96
N THR A 98 -22.69 12.51 -7.50
CA THR A 98 -22.85 11.63 -8.67
C THR A 98 -23.06 10.16 -8.32
N HIS A 99 -22.62 9.74 -7.12
CA HIS A 99 -22.55 8.33 -6.70
C HIS A 99 -21.68 7.45 -7.61
N ASP A 100 -20.72 8.04 -8.32
CA ASP A 100 -19.74 7.27 -9.09
C ASP A 100 -18.76 6.57 -8.15
N VAL A 101 -18.36 5.35 -8.53
CA VAL A 101 -17.33 4.59 -7.84
C VAL A 101 -15.96 5.18 -8.21
N VAL A 102 -15.25 5.73 -7.22
CA VAL A 102 -13.96 6.41 -7.40
C VAL A 102 -12.92 5.91 -6.41
N GLY A 103 -11.64 6.15 -6.69
CA GLY A 103 -10.58 5.95 -5.70
C GLY A 103 -10.81 6.83 -4.47
N ARG A 104 -10.60 6.27 -3.28
CA ARG A 104 -10.82 6.98 -2.02
C ARG A 104 -9.78 8.07 -1.77
N TRP A 105 -8.54 7.82 -2.18
CA TRP A 105 -7.40 8.68 -1.90
C TRP A 105 -6.97 9.42 -3.17
N GLU A 106 -6.79 10.73 -3.06
CA GLU A 106 -6.27 11.60 -4.11
C GLU A 106 -5.14 12.48 -3.56
N CYS A 107 -4.19 12.88 -4.42
CA CYS A 107 -3.14 13.82 -4.05
C CYS A 107 -3.52 15.25 -4.48
N CYS A 108 -3.27 16.21 -3.60
CA CYS A 108 -3.53 17.62 -3.85
C CYS A 108 -2.48 18.22 -4.80
N ALA A 109 -2.91 18.89 -5.86
CA ALA A 109 -2.04 19.57 -6.82
C ALA A 109 -1.30 20.79 -6.22
N ASN A 110 -1.78 21.32 -5.10
CA ASN A 110 -1.25 22.52 -4.46
C ASN A 110 -0.22 22.17 -3.37
N CYS A 111 -0.63 21.41 -2.35
CA CYS A 111 0.25 21.04 -1.23
C CYS A 111 0.93 19.67 -1.39
N GLY A 112 0.47 18.81 -2.31
CA GLY A 112 0.99 17.45 -2.48
C GLY A 112 0.38 16.41 -1.54
N ASP A 113 -0.33 16.82 -0.49
CA ASP A 113 -0.87 15.90 0.51
C ASP A 113 -1.94 14.96 -0.06
N GLU A 114 -1.95 13.73 0.43
CA GLU A 114 -3.00 12.75 0.15
C GLU A 114 -4.24 13.03 1.02
N TYR A 115 -5.42 12.97 0.41
CA TYR A 115 -6.69 13.22 1.08
C TYR A 115 -7.78 12.23 0.65
N ASP A 116 -8.66 11.89 1.59
CA ASP A 116 -9.89 11.13 1.33
C ASP A 116 -10.94 12.02 0.64
N VAL A 117 -11.33 11.65 -0.58
CA VAL A 117 -12.29 12.38 -1.43
C VAL A 117 -13.71 12.41 -0.87
N ASN A 118 -14.06 11.50 0.04
CA ASN A 118 -15.39 11.43 0.64
C ASN A 118 -15.46 12.09 2.03
N THR A 119 -14.35 12.63 2.52
CA THR A 119 -14.33 13.43 3.76
C THR A 119 -14.79 14.86 3.46
N LEU A 120 -15.68 15.40 4.30
CA LEU A 120 -16.01 16.84 4.26
C LEU A 120 -14.82 17.61 4.81
N ARG A 121 -14.27 18.51 4.01
CA ARG A 121 -13.10 19.30 4.34
C ARG A 121 -13.46 20.78 4.37
N GLU A 122 -12.71 21.52 5.16
CA GLU A 122 -12.86 22.97 5.28
C GLU A 122 -12.14 23.67 4.11
N GLU A 123 -12.59 24.88 3.78
CA GLU A 123 -12.07 25.61 2.61
C GLU A 123 -10.64 26.12 2.79
N ASP A 124 -10.07 26.05 3.99
CA ASP A 124 -8.78 26.58 4.40
C ASP A 124 -7.78 25.52 4.89
N GLU A 125 -8.10 24.23 4.73
CA GLU A 125 -7.24 23.12 5.16
C GLU A 125 -5.95 22.97 4.32
N CYS A 126 -5.98 23.33 3.04
CA CYS A 126 -4.81 23.21 2.16
C CYS A 126 -3.93 24.45 2.27
N VAL A 127 -2.71 24.28 2.78
CA VAL A 127 -1.69 25.32 2.92
C VAL A 127 -0.58 25.11 1.90
N PHE A 128 -0.33 26.09 1.03
CA PHE A 128 0.64 25.95 -0.05
C PHE A 128 1.25 27.28 -0.50
N HIS A 129 2.36 27.20 -1.23
CA HIS A 129 2.96 28.34 -1.91
C HIS A 129 2.51 28.33 -3.39
N PRO A 130 1.83 29.37 -3.89
CA PRO A 130 1.44 29.46 -5.30
C PRO A 130 2.56 29.95 -6.23
N GLY A 131 3.65 30.46 -5.66
CA GLY A 131 4.82 30.92 -6.41
C GLY A 131 5.80 29.79 -6.71
N ASP A 132 6.87 30.14 -7.40
CA ASP A 132 8.00 29.25 -7.64
C ASP A 132 9.06 29.47 -6.56
N LEU A 133 9.75 28.40 -6.18
CA LEU A 133 10.89 28.47 -5.28
C LEU A 133 12.11 28.86 -6.13
N GLU A 134 12.77 29.97 -5.83
CA GLU A 134 13.88 30.54 -6.62
C GLU A 134 15.18 30.55 -5.81
N VAL A 135 16.34 30.51 -6.46
CA VAL A 135 17.64 30.59 -5.76
C VAL A 135 17.82 31.97 -5.15
N ASP A 136 18.22 32.02 -3.89
CA ASP A 136 18.73 33.24 -3.28
C ASP A 136 20.27 33.26 -3.39
N GLU A 137 20.77 34.02 -4.36
CA GLU A 137 22.22 34.12 -4.64
C GLU A 137 22.99 34.66 -3.43
N ASP A 138 22.38 35.54 -2.63
CA ASP A 138 23.03 36.12 -1.43
C ASP A 138 23.23 35.06 -0.34
N SER A 139 22.31 34.10 -0.24
CA SER A 139 22.41 32.95 0.68
C SER A 139 23.44 31.90 0.22
N PHE A 140 23.86 31.95 -1.05
CA PHE A 140 24.92 31.11 -1.63
C PHE A 140 26.26 31.86 -1.79
N ALA A 141 26.61 32.73 -0.82
CA ALA A 141 27.78 33.62 -0.92
C ALA A 141 29.14 32.93 -1.23
N ASP A 142 29.34 31.68 -0.80
CA ASP A 142 30.58 30.91 -1.04
C ASP A 142 30.48 29.95 -2.25
N HIS A 143 29.37 29.97 -2.99
CA HIS A 143 29.12 29.03 -4.09
C HIS A 143 29.72 29.53 -5.41
N ASP A 144 30.78 28.86 -5.86
CA ASP A 144 31.28 29.01 -7.23
C ASP A 144 30.69 27.93 -8.16
N GLU A 145 29.86 28.32 -9.12
CA GLU A 145 29.24 27.38 -10.07
C GLU A 145 30.26 26.68 -10.98
N ALA A 146 31.43 27.28 -11.23
CA ALA A 146 32.48 26.64 -12.02
C ALA A 146 33.13 25.46 -11.28
N CYS A 147 33.09 25.47 -9.95
CA CYS A 147 33.60 24.40 -9.10
C CYS A 147 32.51 23.43 -8.62
N HIS A 148 31.34 23.94 -8.27
CA HIS A 148 30.28 23.19 -7.58
C HIS A 148 29.07 22.86 -8.46
N GLY A 149 29.04 23.36 -9.71
CA GLY A 149 27.90 23.22 -10.61
C GLY A 149 26.77 24.23 -10.31
N PRO A 150 25.62 24.11 -10.98
CA PRO A 150 24.54 25.09 -10.87
C PRO A 150 23.98 25.20 -9.45
N MET A 151 23.63 26.41 -9.01
CA MET A 151 22.99 26.64 -7.71
C MET A 151 21.58 26.02 -7.66
N ASP A 152 20.82 26.17 -8.74
CA ASP A 152 19.47 25.62 -8.86
C ASP A 152 19.50 24.14 -9.27
N THR A 153 19.55 23.25 -8.28
CA THR A 153 19.37 21.80 -8.50
C THR A 153 18.36 21.22 -7.54
N ALA A 154 17.71 20.13 -7.95
CA ALA A 154 16.81 19.38 -7.06
C ALA A 154 17.53 18.85 -5.80
N GLN A 155 18.84 18.63 -5.86
CA GLN A 155 19.63 18.25 -4.68
C GLN A 155 19.80 19.44 -3.74
N ASN A 156 20.24 20.59 -4.25
CA ASN A 156 20.43 21.80 -3.44
C ASN A 156 19.12 22.28 -2.81
N ARG A 157 17.99 22.20 -3.54
CA ARG A 157 16.66 22.53 -3.02
C ARG A 157 16.24 21.65 -1.84
N ARG A 158 16.70 20.40 -1.78
CA ARG A 158 16.42 19.47 -0.68
C ARG A 158 17.38 19.64 0.49
N ASP A 159 18.66 19.85 0.21
CA ASP A 159 19.71 19.90 1.22
C ASP A 159 19.84 21.28 1.87
N PHE A 160 19.55 22.34 1.11
CA PHE A 160 19.65 23.73 1.53
C PHE A 160 18.39 24.54 1.19
N PRO A 161 17.18 24.08 1.60
CA PRO A 161 15.92 24.76 1.29
C PRO A 161 15.89 26.22 1.75
N GLN A 162 16.62 26.56 2.82
CA GLN A 162 16.75 27.92 3.34
C GLN A 162 17.49 28.89 2.41
N ASN A 163 18.26 28.38 1.45
CA ASN A 163 18.95 29.20 0.45
C ASN A 163 18.10 29.44 -0.81
N PHE A 164 16.82 29.12 -0.73
CA PHE A 164 15.85 29.37 -1.79
C PHE A 164 14.68 30.17 -1.22
N THR A 165 14.13 31.07 -2.02
CA THR A 165 13.05 31.98 -1.64
C THR A 165 11.83 31.77 -2.50
N TRP A 166 10.64 31.72 -1.90
CA TRP A 166 9.38 31.63 -2.62
C TRP A 166 8.99 32.96 -3.22
N SER A 167 8.72 33.00 -4.53
CA SER A 167 8.34 34.24 -5.24
C SER A 167 6.96 34.79 -4.84
N CYS A 168 6.13 34.01 -4.14
CA CYS A 168 4.81 34.45 -3.67
C CYS A 168 4.83 35.28 -2.38
N CYS A 169 5.76 35.01 -1.46
CA CYS A 169 5.78 35.65 -0.14
C CYS A 169 7.15 36.13 0.32
N GLY A 170 8.23 35.71 -0.35
CA GLY A 170 9.60 36.02 0.04
C GLY A 170 10.11 35.21 1.23
N GLU A 171 9.34 34.23 1.72
CA GLU A 171 9.83 33.30 2.73
C GLU A 171 10.70 32.20 2.10
N ASP A 172 11.57 31.59 2.91
CA ASP A 172 12.51 30.58 2.42
C ASP A 172 11.84 29.20 2.20
N GLY A 173 12.58 28.26 1.61
CA GLY A 173 12.08 26.91 1.30
C GLY A 173 11.72 26.04 2.52
N THR A 174 12.01 26.48 3.75
CA THR A 174 11.60 25.79 4.99
C THR A 174 10.23 26.26 5.51
N SER A 175 9.72 27.37 4.98
CA SER A 175 8.42 27.92 5.38
C SER A 175 7.23 27.03 4.98
N SER A 176 6.20 27.03 5.82
CA SER A 176 4.88 26.54 5.44
C SER A 176 4.26 27.44 4.36
N GLY A 177 3.34 26.90 3.56
CA GLY A 177 2.65 27.66 2.52
C GLY A 177 2.04 28.99 2.99
N CYS A 178 2.15 30.03 2.16
CA CYS A 178 1.65 31.36 2.49
C CYS A 178 0.16 31.59 2.13
N VAL A 179 -0.46 30.63 1.43
CA VAL A 179 -1.88 30.69 1.05
C VAL A 179 -2.62 29.48 1.61
N THR A 180 -3.79 29.73 2.19
CA THR A 180 -4.78 28.71 2.57
C THR A 180 -5.86 28.60 1.50
N GLY A 181 -6.39 27.41 1.30
CA GLY A 181 -7.44 27.14 0.33
C GLY A 181 -7.93 25.71 0.38
N SER A 182 -8.77 25.33 -0.59
CA SER A 182 -9.28 23.97 -0.68
C SER A 182 -8.32 23.09 -1.46
N HIS A 183 -8.20 21.81 -1.06
CA HIS A 183 -7.45 20.82 -1.83
C HIS A 183 -7.98 20.74 -3.27
N ARG A 184 -7.07 20.56 -4.23
CA ARG A 184 -7.40 20.42 -5.65
C ARG A 184 -6.86 19.11 -6.19
N PRO A 185 -7.66 18.31 -6.92
CA PRO A 185 -7.19 17.05 -7.47
C PRO A 185 -6.07 17.28 -8.49
N GLN A 186 -5.01 16.47 -8.41
CA GLN A 186 -3.97 16.44 -9.43
C GLN A 186 -4.53 15.83 -10.73
N VAL A 187 -4.99 16.69 -11.65
CA VAL A 187 -5.38 16.24 -12.99
C VAL A 187 -4.14 15.78 -13.74
N LEU A 188 -4.00 14.47 -13.94
CA LEU A 188 -2.96 13.91 -14.82
C LEU A 188 -3.19 14.43 -16.25
N ARG A 189 -2.47 15.50 -16.61
CA ARG A 189 -2.40 16.00 -17.99
C ARG A 189 -1.78 14.87 -18.82
N LYS A 190 -2.62 14.20 -19.63
CA LYS A 190 -2.23 13.16 -20.58
C LYS A 190 -1.09 13.71 -21.44
N ARG A 191 0.16 13.27 -21.18
CA ARG A 191 1.32 13.71 -21.96
C ARG A 191 1.09 13.27 -23.40
N LYS A 192 0.91 14.23 -24.31
CA LYS A 192 0.85 13.98 -25.75
C LYS A 192 2.22 13.44 -26.14
N ARG A 193 2.28 12.17 -26.56
CA ARG A 193 3.50 11.54 -27.08
C ARG A 193 4.01 12.41 -28.23
N VAL A 194 5.14 13.08 -28.05
CA VAL A 194 5.90 13.63 -29.15
C VAL A 194 6.59 12.43 -29.79
N GLU A 195 6.16 12.07 -31.00
CA GLU A 195 6.89 11.16 -31.87
C GLU A 195 8.01 11.99 -32.49
N ASP A 196 9.24 11.81 -31.99
CA ASP A 196 10.44 12.30 -32.68
C ASP A 196 10.68 11.42 -33.92
N ASN A 197 10.83 12.08 -35.07
CA ASN A 197 11.09 11.50 -36.39
C ASN A 197 12.54 11.78 -36.80
#